data_AF-A0A3P6RPY7-F1
#
_entry.id   AF-A0A3P6RPY7-F1
#
_cell.length_a   1.000
_cell.length_b   1.000
_cell.length_c   1.000
_cell.angle_alpha   90.00
_cell.angle_beta   90.00
_cell.angle_gamma   90.00
#
_symmetry.space_group_name_H-M   'P 1'
#
loop_
_entity.id
_entity.type
_entity.pdbx_description
1 polymer ?
#
loop_
_entity_poly.entity_id
_entity_poly.type
_entity_poly.pdbx_seq_one_letter_code
_entity_poly.pdbx_strand_id
1 'polypeptide(L)'
;MLGLIACVVAWAQPLGAVFRCHPDHKARPIFNIVHGFFGAGAWLCAVAAIMIAVVHFKGMFSDRDAALGLYIAFVAIAGLTIIAMEALTFKVWWTGRRRVSEMEMVRVGGSSGTAVSEDIEKVTVECSQPHSQIYDFQAQRLQWFILLFFLVVAIGTAVAISILIGLKPKL
;
A
#
# COMPACT_ATOMS: atom_id res chain seq x y z
N MET A 1 4.92 -25.38 8.08
CA MET A 1 5.71 -24.35 8.77
C MET A 1 5.71 -23.00 8.07
N LEU A 2 5.81 -22.95 6.74
CA LEU A 2 5.86 -21.69 5.98
C LEU A 2 4.70 -20.73 6.28
N GLY A 3 3.46 -21.22 6.35
CA GLY A 3 2.30 -20.39 6.74
C GLY A 3 2.34 -19.87 8.19
N LEU A 4 2.86 -20.66 9.13
CA LEU A 4 3.02 -20.23 10.53
C LEU A 4 4.05 -19.10 10.63
N ILE A 5 5.18 -19.23 9.93
CA ILE A 5 6.22 -18.20 9.86
C ILE A 5 5.63 -16.92 9.26
N ALA A 6 4.89 -17.04 8.16
CA ALA A 6 4.21 -15.90 7.53
C ALA A 6 3.26 -15.20 8.52
N CYS A 7 2.46 -15.94 9.28
CA CYS A 7 1.56 -15.37 10.29
C CYS A 7 2.32 -14.62 11.40
N VAL A 8 3.40 -15.20 11.93
CA VAL A 8 4.21 -14.56 12.98
C VAL A 8 4.82 -13.26 12.47
N VAL A 9 5.42 -13.27 11.28
CA VAL A 9 6.02 -12.06 10.69
C VAL A 9 4.95 -11.01 10.38
N ALA A 10 3.78 -11.42 9.88
CA ALA A 10 2.66 -10.51 9.62
C ALA A 10 2.14 -9.83 10.89
N TRP A 11 1.96 -10.58 11.98
CA TRP A 11 1.53 -10.02 13.28
C TRP A 11 2.61 -9.17 13.96
N ALA A 12 3.89 -9.42 13.67
CA ALA A 12 4.97 -8.55 14.14
C ALA A 12 4.98 -7.18 13.43
N GLN A 13 4.42 -7.07 12.22
CA GLN A 13 4.44 -5.82 11.45
C GLN A 13 3.71 -4.65 12.16
N PRO A 14 2.46 -4.78 12.64
CA PRO A 14 1.78 -3.71 13.38
C PRO A 14 2.53 -3.29 14.65
N LEU A 15 3.08 -4.25 15.41
CA LEU A 15 3.85 -3.96 16.61
C LEU A 15 5.10 -3.14 16.28
N GLY A 16 5.84 -3.54 15.24
CA GLY A 16 6.99 -2.76 14.75
C GLY A 16 6.59 -1.36 14.25
N ALA A 17 5.43 -1.22 13.64
CA ALA A 17 4.91 0.08 13.18
C ALA A 17 4.50 1.01 14.32
N VAL A 18 4.04 0.49 15.46
CA VAL A 18 3.75 1.28 16.67
C VAL A 18 5.03 1.87 17.25
N PHE A 19 6.12 1.09 17.29
CA PHE A 19 7.42 1.54 17.81
C PHE A 19 8.30 2.21 16.74
N ARG A 20 7.70 2.68 15.64
CA ARG A 20 8.45 3.34 14.56
C ARG A 20 9.06 4.67 15.02
N CYS A 21 10.17 5.04 14.40
CA CYS A 21 10.82 6.32 14.64
C CYS A 21 10.05 7.52 14.07
N HIS A 22 10.29 8.71 14.64
CA HIS A 22 9.73 9.99 14.19
C HIS A 22 10.01 10.21 12.69
N PRO A 23 9.10 10.84 11.92
CA PRO A 23 9.30 11.12 10.48
C PRO A 23 10.65 11.76 10.13
N ASP A 24 11.17 12.65 10.96
CA ASP A 24 12.44 13.37 10.71
C ASP A 24 13.69 12.60 11.17
N HIS A 25 13.53 11.39 11.69
CA HIS A 25 14.65 10.61 12.22
C HIS A 25 15.44 9.91 11.11
N LYS A 26 16.77 9.94 11.16
CA LYS A 26 17.67 9.33 10.15
C LYS A 26 17.47 7.82 9.95
N ALA A 27 16.94 7.12 10.95
CA ALA A 27 16.63 5.69 10.85
C ALA A 27 15.31 5.38 10.11
N ARG A 28 14.51 6.39 9.76
CA ARG A 28 13.19 6.20 9.12
C ARG A 28 13.24 5.51 7.76
N PRO A 29 14.19 5.82 6.86
CA PRO A 29 14.33 5.10 5.60
C PRO A 29 14.66 3.62 5.81
N ILE A 30 15.53 3.32 6.78
CA ILE A 30 15.92 1.94 7.11
C ILE A 30 14.71 1.17 7.65
N PHE A 31 13.96 1.77 8.58
CA PHE A 31 12.72 1.19 9.08
C PHE A 31 11.74 0.88 7.95
N ASN A 32 11.50 1.83 7.04
CA ASN A 32 10.58 1.64 5.92
C ASN A 32 11.02 0.50 5.00
N ILE A 33 12.32 0.39 4.69
CA ILE A 33 12.86 -0.69 3.85
C ILE A 33 12.69 -2.04 4.55
N VAL A 34 13.08 -2.15 5.82
CA VAL A 34 12.97 -3.38 6.60
C VAL A 34 11.51 -3.82 6.76
N HIS A 35 10.64 -2.88 7.12
CA HIS A 35 9.21 -3.11 7.25
C HIS A 35 8.58 -3.56 5.93
N GLY A 36 8.91 -2.88 4.82
CA GLY A 36 8.45 -3.26 3.49
C GLY A 36 8.93 -4.65 3.07
N PHE A 37 10.21 -4.97 3.30
CA PHE A 37 10.80 -6.26 2.96
C PHE A 37 10.15 -7.41 3.73
N PHE A 38 10.02 -7.30 5.06
CA PHE A 38 9.39 -8.34 5.86
C PHE A 38 7.89 -8.45 5.60
N GLY A 39 7.19 -7.35 5.36
CA GLY A 39 5.78 -7.35 4.96
C GLY A 39 5.55 -8.09 3.64
N ALA A 40 6.31 -7.73 2.60
CA ALA A 40 6.22 -8.39 1.28
C ALA A 40 6.64 -9.86 1.36
N GLY A 41 7.71 -10.17 2.09
CA GLY A 41 8.18 -11.54 2.30
C GLY A 41 7.16 -12.42 3.03
N ALA A 42 6.52 -11.90 4.09
CA ALA A 42 5.46 -12.62 4.79
C ALA A 42 4.25 -12.88 3.88
N TRP A 43 3.86 -11.90 3.07
CA TRP A 43 2.78 -12.06 2.11
C TRP A 43 3.09 -13.14 1.06
N LEU A 44 4.28 -13.11 0.46
CA LEU A 44 4.70 -14.14 -0.50
C LEU A 44 4.73 -15.54 0.13
N CYS A 45 5.19 -15.64 1.39
CA CYS A 45 5.14 -16.90 2.12
C CYS A 45 3.69 -17.35 2.34
N ALA A 46 2.77 -16.47 2.74
CA ALA A 46 1.36 -16.82 2.90
C ALA A 46 0.73 -17.35 1.60
N VAL A 47 0.97 -16.65 0.49
CA VAL A 47 0.54 -17.05 -0.87
C VAL A 47 1.09 -18.43 -1.22
N ALA A 48 2.39 -18.66 -1.05
CA ALA A 48 3.00 -19.96 -1.32
C ALA A 48 2.44 -21.09 -0.43
N ALA A 49 2.21 -20.82 0.86
CA ALA A 49 1.63 -21.80 1.78
C ALA A 49 0.22 -22.23 1.35
N ILE A 50 -0.63 -21.28 0.96
CA ILE A 50 -2.00 -21.57 0.53
C ILE A 50 -1.98 -22.33 -0.80
N MET A 51 -1.11 -21.96 -1.74
CA MET A 51 -0.95 -22.73 -2.99
C MET A 51 -0.56 -24.18 -2.74
N ILE A 52 0.42 -24.41 -1.86
CA ILE A 52 0.83 -25.77 -1.48
C ILE A 52 -0.36 -26.51 -0.86
N ALA A 53 -1.13 -25.85 0.02
CA ALA A 53 -2.31 -26.43 0.66
C ALA A 53 -3.36 -26.90 -0.36
N VAL A 54 -3.75 -26.03 -1.29
CA VAL A 54 -4.80 -26.32 -2.28
C VAL A 54 -4.37 -27.38 -3.29
N VAL A 55 -3.12 -27.35 -3.74
CA VAL A 55 -2.63 -28.28 -4.78
C VAL A 55 -2.34 -29.68 -4.23
N HIS A 56 -1.74 -29.79 -3.05
CA HIS A 56 -1.24 -31.08 -2.54
C HIS A 56 -2.26 -31.81 -1.66
N PHE A 57 -3.14 -31.10 -0.95
CA PHE A 57 -4.07 -31.72 -0.01
C PHE A 57 -5.46 -31.90 -0.64
N LYS A 58 -5.58 -32.89 -1.54
CA LYS A 58 -6.79 -33.14 -2.34
C LYS A 58 -8.07 -33.41 -1.52
N GLY A 59 -7.95 -33.85 -0.27
CA GLY A 59 -9.10 -34.14 0.62
C GLY A 59 -9.41 -33.04 1.63
N MET A 60 -8.72 -31.90 1.59
CA MET A 60 -8.88 -30.81 2.56
C MET A 60 -10.09 -29.92 2.27
N PHE A 61 -10.51 -29.85 1.00
CA PHE A 61 -11.59 -28.97 0.54
C PHE A 61 -12.76 -29.79 0.01
N SER A 62 -13.98 -29.35 0.28
CA SER A 62 -15.22 -29.88 -0.28
C SER A 62 -15.22 -29.85 -1.80
N ASP A 63 -14.78 -28.72 -2.35
CA ASP A 63 -14.51 -28.52 -3.78
C ASP A 63 -13.16 -27.81 -3.93
N ARG A 64 -12.17 -28.56 -4.40
CA ARG A 64 -10.80 -28.07 -4.57
C ARG A 64 -10.68 -27.08 -5.72
N ASP A 65 -11.42 -27.29 -6.81
CA ASP A 65 -11.29 -26.44 -8.00
C ASP A 65 -11.95 -25.08 -7.75
N ALA A 66 -13.06 -25.06 -6.98
CA ALA A 66 -13.63 -23.81 -6.45
C ALA A 66 -12.66 -23.09 -5.50
N ALA A 67 -12.01 -23.83 -4.58
CA ALA A 67 -11.02 -23.25 -3.66
C ALA A 67 -9.82 -22.64 -4.42
N LEU A 68 -9.31 -23.33 -5.44
CA LEU A 68 -8.22 -22.86 -6.28
C LEU A 68 -8.62 -21.63 -7.10
N GLY A 69 -9.80 -21.65 -7.73
CA GLY A 69 -10.32 -20.53 -8.51
C GLY A 69 -10.49 -19.26 -7.64
N LEU A 70 -11.09 -19.42 -6.47
CA LEU A 70 -11.28 -18.32 -5.51
C LEU A 70 -9.94 -17.77 -5.00
N TYR A 71 -8.98 -18.66 -4.75
CA TYR A 71 -7.63 -18.27 -4.34
C TYR A 71 -6.88 -17.49 -5.43
N ILE A 72 -6.89 -17.96 -6.68
CA ILE A 72 -6.26 -17.27 -7.81
C ILE A 72 -6.90 -15.90 -8.02
N ALA A 73 -8.23 -15.81 -7.96
CA ALA A 73 -8.95 -14.55 -8.05
C ALA A 73 -8.52 -13.57 -6.95
N PHE A 74 -8.39 -14.04 -5.71
CA PHE A 74 -7.89 -13.23 -4.60
C PHE A 74 -6.46 -12.72 -4.82
N VAL A 75 -5.55 -13.58 -5.28
CA VAL A 75 -4.16 -13.17 -5.59
C VAL A 75 -4.14 -12.12 -6.71
N ALA A 76 -4.97 -12.28 -7.75
CA ALA A 76 -5.07 -11.31 -8.83
C ALA A 76 -5.58 -9.95 -8.34
N ILE A 77 -6.64 -9.94 -7.52
CA ILE A 77 -7.19 -8.69 -6.94
C ILE A 77 -6.18 -8.05 -5.98
N ALA A 78 -5.49 -8.84 -5.16
CA ALA A 78 -4.43 -8.35 -4.28
C ALA A 78 -3.29 -7.71 -5.07
N GLY A 79 -2.82 -8.37 -6.14
CA GLY A 79 -1.79 -7.85 -7.03
C GLY A 79 -2.22 -6.55 -7.72
N LEU A 80 -3.45 -6.50 -8.24
CA LEU A 80 -4.01 -5.29 -8.86
C LEU A 80 -4.13 -4.15 -7.85
N THR A 81 -4.51 -4.46 -6.61
CA THR A 81 -4.58 -3.47 -5.51
C THR A 81 -3.20 -2.89 -5.22
N ILE A 82 -2.17 -3.73 -5.10
CA ILE A 82 -0.79 -3.29 -4.88
C ILE A 82 -0.32 -2.40 -6.03
N ILE A 83 -0.54 -2.82 -7.28
CA ILE A 83 -0.16 -2.05 -8.47
C ILE A 83 -0.89 -0.70 -8.50
N ALA A 84 -2.19 -0.68 -8.18
CA ALA A 84 -2.98 0.55 -8.13
C ALA A 84 -2.47 1.51 -7.04
N MET A 85 -2.12 0.99 -5.85
CA MET A 85 -1.55 1.79 -4.77
C MET A 85 -0.20 2.40 -5.14
N GLU A 86 0.66 1.61 -5.77
CA GLU A 86 1.97 2.07 -6.22
C GLU A 86 1.83 3.11 -7.34
N ALA A 87 0.92 2.88 -8.29
CA ALA A 87 0.63 3.82 -9.37
C ALA A 87 0.08 5.16 -8.84
N LEU A 88 -0.79 5.14 -7.83
CA LEU A 88 -1.29 6.36 -7.18
C LEU A 88 -0.16 7.11 -6.45
N THR A 89 0.66 6.38 -5.69
CA THR A 89 1.82 6.95 -4.97
C THR A 89 2.81 7.58 -5.95
N PHE A 90 3.12 6.87 -7.03
CA PHE A 90 3.99 7.35 -8.10
C PHE A 90 3.40 8.57 -8.81
N LYS A 91 2.08 8.59 -9.08
CA LYS A 91 1.41 9.72 -9.72
C LYS A 91 1.48 10.98 -8.85
N VAL A 92 1.23 10.87 -7.54
CA VAL A 92 1.32 11.98 -6.59
C VAL A 92 2.75 12.53 -6.59
N TRP A 93 3.73 11.66 -6.42
CA TRP A 93 5.14 12.03 -6.41
C TRP A 93 5.61 12.67 -7.73
N TRP A 94 5.18 12.13 -8.88
CA TRP A 94 5.54 12.65 -10.20
C TRP A 94 4.93 14.03 -10.47
N THR A 95 3.69 14.24 -10.02
CA THR A 95 3.02 15.55 -10.12
C THR A 95 3.73 16.59 -9.26
N GLY A 96 4.19 16.20 -8.06
CA GLY A 96 4.99 17.07 -7.18
C GLY A 96 6.29 17.55 -7.84
N ARG A 97 7.03 16.67 -8.51
CA ARG A 97 8.28 17.04 -9.19
C ARG A 97 8.10 18.07 -10.31
N ARG A 98 7.04 17.95 -11.12
CA ARG A 98 6.80 18.87 -12.24
C ARG A 98 6.61 20.32 -11.75
N ARG A 99 6.02 20.51 -10.58
CA ARG A 99 5.82 21.84 -9.98
C ARG A 99 7.13 22.48 -9.52
N VAL A 100 8.05 21.71 -8.93
CA VAL A 100 9.35 22.21 -8.50
C VAL A 100 10.16 22.70 -9.70
N SER A 101 10.11 21.97 -10.82
CA SER A 101 10.76 22.38 -12.07
C SER A 101 10.21 23.69 -12.66
N GLU A 102 8.94 24.03 -12.41
CA GLU A 102 8.33 25.28 -12.89
C GLU A 102 8.65 26.48 -11.98
N MET A 103 8.76 26.25 -10.66
CA MET A 103 9.09 27.30 -9.69
C MET A 103 10.57 27.68 -9.71
N GLU A 104 11.48 26.75 -10.02
CA GLU A 104 12.93 27.00 -10.03
C GLU A 104 13.39 27.83 -11.25
N MET A 105 12.55 28.02 -12.27
CA MET A 105 12.91 28.75 -13.50
C MET A 105 12.52 30.24 -13.51
N VAL A 106 12.00 30.78 -12.39
CA VAL A 106 11.49 32.16 -12.30
C VAL A 106 12.50 33.18 -11.78
N ARG A 107 13.75 32.83 -11.42
CA ARG A 107 14.78 33.84 -11.11
C ARG A 107 16.19 33.46 -11.53
N VAL A 108 16.58 33.91 -12.73
CA VAL A 108 17.93 34.47 -12.95
C VAL A 108 17.82 35.65 -13.90
N GLY A 109 17.60 36.85 -13.35
CA GLY A 109 17.71 38.10 -14.10
C GLY A 109 17.02 39.29 -13.45
N GLY A 110 17.76 40.08 -12.65
CA GLY A 110 17.36 41.46 -12.29
C GLY A 110 17.66 41.87 -10.85
N SER A 111 18.73 42.64 -10.68
CA SER A 111 19.16 43.30 -9.44
C SER A 111 18.13 44.24 -8.80
N SER A 112 18.35 44.48 -7.50
CA SER A 112 18.02 45.68 -6.69
C SER A 112 16.76 45.61 -5.82
N GLY A 113 16.95 45.79 -4.51
CA GLY A 113 15.89 46.24 -3.59
C GLY A 113 15.68 45.37 -2.35
N THR A 114 16.56 45.50 -1.36
CA THR A 114 16.26 45.21 0.05
C THR A 114 14.96 45.91 0.49
N ALA A 115 14.09 45.18 1.19
CA ALA A 115 12.84 45.58 1.89
C ALA A 115 11.47 45.25 1.25
N VAL A 116 11.38 44.56 0.11
CA VAL A 116 10.08 44.12 -0.48
C VAL A 116 9.92 42.59 -0.53
N SER A 117 10.68 41.85 0.30
CA SER A 117 10.73 40.38 0.19
C SER A 117 9.81 39.64 1.15
N GLU A 118 9.54 40.14 2.36
CA GLU A 118 8.78 39.35 3.37
C GLU A 118 7.25 39.34 3.11
N ASP A 119 6.67 40.44 2.64
CA ASP A 119 5.22 40.53 2.39
C ASP A 119 4.81 39.85 1.07
N ILE A 120 5.65 39.90 0.04
CA ILE A 120 5.41 39.17 -1.21
C ILE A 120 5.66 37.68 -1.01
N GLU A 121 6.63 37.26 -0.18
CA GLU A 121 6.82 35.84 0.13
C GLU A 121 5.63 35.25 0.88
N LYS A 122 5.06 35.95 1.88
CA LYS A 122 3.82 35.49 2.54
C LYS A 122 2.62 35.43 1.59
N VAL A 123 2.41 36.44 0.75
CA VAL A 123 1.28 36.47 -0.21
C VAL A 123 1.44 35.42 -1.32
N THR A 124 2.67 35.14 -1.76
CA THR A 124 2.93 34.11 -2.80
C THR A 124 2.86 32.70 -2.21
N VAL A 125 3.25 32.50 -0.96
CA VAL A 125 3.13 31.22 -0.24
C VAL A 125 1.67 30.88 0.04
N GLU A 126 0.82 31.84 0.41
CA GLU A 126 -0.62 31.58 0.63
C GLU A 126 -1.39 31.26 -0.66
N CYS A 127 -1.03 31.87 -1.80
CA CYS A 127 -1.79 31.70 -3.05
C CYS A 127 -1.36 30.48 -3.90
N SER A 128 -0.18 29.88 -3.64
CA SER A 128 0.35 28.76 -4.43
C SER A 128 0.01 27.36 -3.87
N GLN A 129 -0.51 27.26 -2.65
CA GLN A 129 -0.75 25.98 -1.97
C GLN A 129 -2.11 25.29 -2.13
N PRO A 130 -3.25 25.94 -2.47
CA PRO A 130 -4.56 25.30 -2.30
C PRO A 130 -4.78 24.11 -3.26
N HIS A 131 -4.16 24.13 -4.44
CA HIS A 131 -4.37 23.08 -5.43
C HIS A 131 -3.57 21.79 -5.13
N SER A 132 -2.47 21.85 -4.37
CA SER A 132 -1.71 20.63 -3.99
C SER A 132 -2.45 19.81 -2.93
N GLN A 133 -2.93 20.47 -1.87
CA GLN A 133 -3.69 19.83 -0.79
C GLN A 133 -4.96 19.13 -1.28
N ILE A 134 -5.66 19.69 -2.28
CA ILE A 134 -6.88 19.09 -2.82
C ILE A 134 -6.58 17.76 -3.53
N TYR A 135 -5.48 17.65 -4.28
CA TYR A 135 -5.09 16.40 -4.93
C TYR A 135 -4.61 15.35 -3.94
N ASP A 136 -3.86 15.76 -2.91
CA ASP A 136 -3.41 14.85 -1.87
C ASP A 136 -4.60 14.28 -1.08
N PHE A 137 -5.58 15.12 -0.77
CA PHE A 137 -6.83 14.69 -0.13
C PHE A 137 -7.65 13.74 -1.02
N GLN A 138 -7.76 14.03 -2.33
CA GLN A 138 -8.45 13.14 -3.26
C GLN A 138 -7.75 11.79 -3.43
N ALA A 139 -6.42 11.79 -3.55
CA ALA A 139 -5.61 10.58 -3.64
C ALA A 139 -5.73 9.74 -2.36
N GLN A 140 -5.67 10.38 -1.19
CA GLN A 140 -5.85 9.71 0.10
C GLN A 140 -7.25 9.10 0.23
N ARG A 141 -8.31 9.82 -0.15
CA ARG A 141 -9.68 9.28 -0.17
C ARG A 141 -9.80 8.09 -1.10
N LEU A 142 -9.24 8.17 -2.30
CA LEU A 142 -9.26 7.08 -3.26
C LEU A 142 -8.50 5.84 -2.75
N GLN A 143 -7.34 6.03 -2.13
CA GLN A 143 -6.60 4.95 -1.48
C GLN A 143 -7.44 4.26 -0.39
N TRP A 144 -8.12 5.04 0.46
CA TRP A 144 -9.02 4.47 1.48
C TRP A 144 -10.16 3.64 0.86
N PHE A 145 -10.77 4.11 -0.23
CA PHE A 145 -11.81 3.36 -0.92
C PHE A 145 -11.29 2.05 -1.54
N ILE A 146 -10.12 2.08 -2.17
CA ILE A 146 -9.51 0.88 -2.75
C ILE A 146 -9.15 -0.12 -1.63
N LEU A 147 -8.58 0.35 -0.51
CA LEU A 147 -8.27 -0.51 0.63
C LEU A 147 -9.53 -1.11 1.26
N LEU A 148 -10.61 -0.33 1.40
CA LEU A 148 -11.88 -0.82 1.93
C LEU A 148 -12.49 -1.89 1.02
N PHE A 149 -12.48 -1.65 -0.29
CA PHE A 149 -12.92 -2.64 -1.28
C PHE A 149 -12.10 -3.92 -1.17
N PHE A 150 -10.77 -3.80 -1.14
CA PHE A 150 -9.88 -4.94 -0.99
C PHE A 150 -10.12 -5.70 0.31
N LEU A 151 -10.36 -5.00 1.43
CA LEU A 151 -10.66 -5.60 2.72
C LEU A 151 -11.93 -6.45 2.67
N VAL A 152 -12.99 -5.95 2.03
CA VAL A 152 -14.24 -6.69 1.84
C VAL A 152 -13.99 -7.96 1.03
N VAL A 153 -13.24 -7.87 -0.07
CA VAL A 153 -12.86 -9.04 -0.88
C VAL A 153 -12.05 -10.04 -0.07
N ALA A 154 -11.05 -9.57 0.68
CA ALA A 154 -10.19 -10.42 1.50
C ALA A 154 -10.97 -11.19 2.57
N ILE A 155 -11.87 -10.51 3.30
CA ILE A 155 -12.74 -11.14 4.29
C ILE A 155 -13.69 -12.15 3.61
N GLY A 156 -14.32 -11.75 2.51
CA GLY A 156 -15.23 -12.62 1.74
C GLY A 156 -14.55 -13.89 1.26
N THR A 157 -13.35 -13.78 0.68
CA THR A 157 -12.54 -14.93 0.27
C THR A 157 -12.17 -15.80 1.46
N ALA A 158 -11.72 -15.21 2.58
CA ALA A 158 -11.34 -15.98 3.77
C ALA A 158 -12.51 -16.80 4.33
N VAL A 159 -13.71 -16.21 4.40
CA VAL A 159 -14.93 -16.90 4.83
C VAL A 159 -15.30 -18.02 3.85
N ALA A 160 -15.31 -17.74 2.56
CA ALA A 160 -15.66 -18.73 1.55
C ALA A 160 -14.69 -19.93 1.52
N ILE A 161 -13.37 -19.69 1.62
CA ILE A 161 -12.38 -20.78 1.75
C ILE A 161 -12.60 -21.57 3.05
N SER A 162 -12.91 -20.90 4.16
CA SER A 162 -13.18 -21.57 5.44
C SER A 162 -14.41 -22.49 5.37
N ILE A 163 -15.46 -22.07 4.65
CA ILE A 163 -16.65 -22.89 4.39
C ILE A 163 -16.27 -24.10 3.54
N LEU A 164 -15.46 -23.92 2.49
CA LEU A 164 -15.01 -25.03 1.65
C LEU A 164 -14.18 -26.06 2.41
N ILE A 165 -13.44 -25.66 3.46
CA ILE A 165 -12.74 -26.59 4.35
C ILE A 165 -13.70 -27.28 5.32
N GLY A 166 -14.67 -26.53 5.88
CA GLY A 166 -15.60 -27.03 6.90
C GLY A 166 -16.69 -27.98 6.38
N LEU A 167 -17.09 -27.83 5.12
CA LEU A 167 -18.00 -28.75 4.46
C LEU A 167 -17.25 -30.04 4.11
N LYS A 168 -17.67 -31.17 4.69
CA LYS A 168 -17.04 -32.46 4.36
C LYS A 168 -17.11 -32.71 2.84
N PRO A 169 -16.03 -33.24 2.23
CA PRO A 169 -16.08 -33.64 0.84
C PRO A 169 -17.17 -34.69 0.67
N LYS A 170 -18.02 -34.50 -0.33
CA LYS A 170 -18.99 -35.51 -0.75
C LYS A 170 -18.18 -36.62 -1.41
N LEU A 171 -17.98 -37.72 -0.68
CA LEU A 171 -17.40 -38.97 -1.19
C LEU A 171 -18.27 -39.54 -2.31
#